data_AF-A0A845CI60-F1
#
_entry.id   AF-A0A845CI60-F1
#
_cell.length_a   1.000
_cell.length_b   1.000
_cell.length_c   1.000
_cell.angle_alpha   90.00
_cell.angle_beta   90.00
_cell.angle_gamma   90.00
#
_symmetry.space_group_name_H-M   'P 1'
#
loop_
_entity.id
_entity.type
_entity.pdbx_description
1 polymer ?
#
loop_
_entity_poly.entity_id
_entity_poly.type
_entity_poly.pdbx_seq_one_letter_code
_entity_poly.pdbx_strand_id
1 'polypeptide(L)'
;MSDGTVTLFDQSQQKPQALEGITVTPLANQKVSEILEAEGKSGHGLRLAVTAGGCSGYNYGLYFEESANPEDKVFSAEGFDVFVDPQSYPVIAGTEIDFVDSLQGSGFKINNPNAMGMCGCGKSFTT
;
A
#
# COMPACT_ATOMS: atom_id res chain seq x y z
N MET A 1 -54.50 -15.03 2.35
CA MET A 1 -53.93 -13.79 1.77
C MET A 1 -53.24 -13.07 2.91
N SER A 2 -51.90 -13.08 2.95
CA SER A 2 -50.99 -12.21 3.74
C SER A 2 -49.68 -13.00 3.97
N ASP A 3 -48.84 -13.12 2.94
CA ASP A 3 -47.43 -13.46 3.14
C ASP A 3 -46.62 -12.26 2.65
N GLY A 4 -46.23 -11.42 3.61
CA GLY A 4 -45.41 -10.25 3.37
C GLY A 4 -43.95 -10.67 3.33
N THR A 5 -43.42 -10.88 2.12
CA THR A 5 -41.97 -10.94 1.93
C THR A 5 -41.46 -9.53 1.65
N VAL A 6 -41.05 -8.85 2.72
CA VAL A 6 -40.17 -7.68 2.67
C VAL A 6 -38.74 -8.18 2.49
N THR A 7 -38.24 -8.18 1.26
CA THR A 7 -36.82 -8.45 1.01
C THR A 7 -36.02 -7.17 1.25
N LEU A 8 -35.65 -6.94 2.50
CA LEU A 8 -34.64 -5.97 2.89
C LEU A 8 -33.26 -6.53 2.52
N PHE A 9 -32.66 -6.01 1.44
CA PHE A 9 -31.22 -6.11 1.21
C PHE A 9 -30.65 -4.69 1.37
N ASP A 10 -30.55 -4.24 2.61
CA ASP A 10 -29.90 -2.98 2.96
C ASP A 10 -28.58 -3.27 3.68
N GLN A 11 -27.54 -2.56 3.23
CA GLN A 11 -26.34 -2.19 3.96
C GLN A 11 -25.28 -3.24 4.34
N SER A 12 -24.18 -3.21 3.59
CA SER A 12 -22.83 -3.26 4.16
C SER A 12 -21.96 -2.25 3.38
N GLN A 13 -22.04 -0.95 3.64
CA GLN A 13 -21.22 -0.26 4.65
C GLN A 13 -19.76 -0.74 4.66
N GLN A 14 -19.00 -0.44 3.60
CA GLN A 14 -17.54 -0.59 3.62
C GLN A 14 -16.88 0.68 4.21
N LYS A 15 -17.08 0.81 5.53
CA LYS A 15 -16.24 1.43 6.57
C LYS A 15 -15.07 2.35 6.08
N PRO A 16 -15.09 3.67 6.34
CA PRO A 16 -13.89 4.51 6.22
C PRO A 16 -12.99 4.21 7.42
N GLN A 17 -12.06 3.27 7.27
CA GLN A 17 -11.04 2.95 8.27
C GLN A 17 -9.85 3.88 8.09
N ALA A 18 -10.05 5.16 8.35
CA ALA A 18 -8.95 6.09 8.57
C ALA A 18 -8.50 5.91 10.03
N LEU A 19 -7.27 5.40 10.23
CA LEU A 19 -6.36 5.56 11.41
C LEU A 19 -5.69 4.28 11.95
N GLU A 20 -5.91 3.11 11.38
CA GLU A 20 -5.14 1.89 11.72
C GLU A 20 -4.67 1.18 10.44
N GLY A 21 -3.83 1.82 9.65
CA GLY A 21 -3.49 1.31 8.32
C GLY A 21 -2.45 2.15 7.61
N ILE A 22 -1.81 1.52 6.63
CA ILE A 22 -0.79 2.15 5.78
C ILE A 22 -1.40 3.36 5.08
N THR A 23 -0.69 4.50 5.11
CA THR A 23 -1.11 5.72 4.42
C THR A 23 -0.41 5.83 3.08
N VAL A 24 -1.02 6.50 2.12
CA VAL A 24 -0.42 6.77 0.81
C VAL A 24 -0.49 8.26 0.54
N THR A 25 0.63 8.87 0.13
CA THR A 25 0.67 10.29 -0.19
C THR A 25 -0.08 10.58 -1.50
N PRO A 26 -0.61 11.79 -1.68
CA PRO A 26 -1.32 12.15 -2.91
C PRO A 26 -0.46 11.98 -4.16
N LEU A 27 0.85 12.24 -4.06
CA LEU A 27 1.79 12.06 -5.17
C LEU A 27 1.92 10.59 -5.58
N ALA A 28 2.01 9.69 -4.59
CA ALA A 28 2.01 8.25 -4.84
C ALA A 28 0.69 7.78 -5.44
N ASN A 29 -0.46 8.28 -4.96
CA ASN A 29 -1.76 7.94 -5.54
C ASN A 29 -1.87 8.35 -7.02
N GLN A 30 -1.47 9.59 -7.34
CA GLN A 30 -1.50 10.06 -8.72
C GLN A 30 -0.59 9.20 -9.62
N LYS A 31 0.60 8.85 -9.15
CA LYS A 31 1.52 8.03 -9.93
C LYS A 31 1.07 6.59 -10.09
N VAL A 32 0.50 5.99 -9.05
CA VAL A 32 -0.11 4.65 -9.15
C VAL A 32 -1.23 4.66 -10.17
N SER A 33 -2.15 5.63 -10.10
CA SER A 33 -3.23 5.77 -11.08
C SER A 33 -2.70 5.95 -12.49
N GLU A 34 -1.69 6.82 -12.70
CA GLU A 34 -1.08 7.03 -14.01
C GLU A 34 -0.44 5.74 -14.57
N ILE A 35 0.22 4.95 -13.73
CA ILE A 35 0.80 3.65 -14.13
C ILE A 35 -0.30 2.64 -14.46
N LEU A 36 -1.35 2.56 -13.64
CA LEU A 36 -2.50 1.68 -13.88
C LEU A 36 -3.20 2.02 -15.20
N GLU A 37 -3.42 3.31 -15.47
CA GLU A 37 -3.99 3.78 -16.73
C GLU A 37 -3.07 3.48 -17.92
N ALA A 38 -1.76 3.73 -17.78
CA ALA A 38 -0.77 3.45 -18.82
C ALA A 38 -0.64 1.95 -19.14
N GLU A 39 -0.79 1.07 -18.14
CA GLU A 39 -0.80 -0.38 -18.31
C GLU A 39 -2.17 -0.96 -18.69
N GLY A 40 -3.24 -0.15 -18.70
CA GLY A 40 -4.60 -0.62 -18.96
C GLY A 40 -5.19 -1.47 -17.82
N LYS A 41 -4.66 -1.33 -16.60
CA LYS A 41 -5.05 -2.02 -15.38
C LYS A 41 -5.93 -1.14 -14.48
N SER A 42 -6.76 -0.28 -15.08
CA SER A 42 -7.67 0.59 -14.35
C SER A 42 -8.65 -0.25 -13.51
N GLY A 43 -8.61 -0.09 -12.18
CA GLY A 43 -9.41 -0.87 -11.24
C GLY A 43 -8.68 -2.05 -10.57
N HIS A 44 -7.40 -2.27 -10.88
CA HIS A 44 -6.56 -3.16 -10.09
C HIS A 44 -6.16 -2.51 -8.76
N GLY A 45 -5.88 -3.36 -7.77
CA GLY A 45 -5.27 -2.95 -6.51
C GLY A 45 -3.74 -3.07 -6.53
N LEU A 46 -3.13 -2.43 -5.54
CA LEU A 46 -1.70 -2.40 -5.28
C LEU A 46 -1.36 -3.32 -4.11
N ARG A 47 -0.74 -4.46 -4.36
CA ARG A 47 -0.20 -5.33 -3.32
C ARG A 47 1.16 -4.84 -2.84
N LEU A 48 1.31 -4.67 -1.54
CA LEU A 48 2.57 -4.33 -0.89
C LEU A 48 3.19 -5.57 -0.23
N ALA A 49 4.32 -5.99 -0.77
CA ALA A 49 5.15 -7.05 -0.20
C ALA A 49 6.42 -6.43 0.40
N VAL A 50 6.89 -6.98 1.52
CA VAL A 50 8.18 -6.62 2.09
C VAL A 50 9.14 -7.78 1.89
N THR A 51 10.29 -7.50 1.31
CA THR A 51 11.37 -8.45 1.13
C THR A 51 12.60 -7.93 1.86
N ALA A 52 13.36 -8.82 2.49
CA ALA A 52 14.68 -8.45 3.01
C ALA A 52 15.56 -7.99 1.84
N GLY A 53 15.93 -6.70 1.84
CA GLY A 53 16.98 -6.21 0.96
C GLY A 53 18.34 -6.61 1.48
N GLY A 54 19.39 -6.38 0.70
CA GLY A 54 20.76 -6.75 1.05
C GLY A 54 21.31 -6.03 2.29
N CYS A 55 22.63 -5.80 2.33
CA CYS A 55 23.39 -5.38 3.52
C CYS A 55 22.90 -4.11 4.28
N SER A 56 21.91 -3.36 3.75
CA SER A 56 21.53 -2.03 4.24
C SER A 56 20.01 -1.73 4.29
N GLY A 57 19.09 -2.70 4.15
CA GLY A 57 17.67 -2.36 4.34
C GLY A 57 16.60 -3.39 3.95
N TYR A 58 15.34 -2.99 4.11
CA TYR A 58 14.16 -3.69 3.61
C TYR A 58 13.81 -3.16 2.22
N ASN A 59 13.52 -4.06 1.30
CA ASN A 59 12.94 -3.72 0.00
C ASN A 59 11.43 -3.86 0.07
N TYR A 60 10.73 -2.90 -0.51
CA TYR A 60 9.28 -2.93 -0.63
C TYR A 60 8.93 -3.19 -2.09
N GLY A 61 8.24 -4.29 -2.33
CA GLY A 61 7.74 -4.67 -3.65
C GLY A 61 6.28 -4.23 -3.78
N LEU A 62 5.98 -3.50 -4.85
CA LEU A 62 4.63 -3.10 -5.20
C LEU A 62 4.22 -3.87 -6.45
N TYR A 63 3.08 -4.56 -6.35
CA TYR A 63 2.55 -5.39 -7.42
C TYR A 63 1.13 -4.97 -7.73
N PHE A 64 0.76 -4.95 -9.01
CA PHE A 64 -0.61 -4.68 -9.41
C PHE A 64 -1.38 -6.00 -9.53
N GLU A 65 -2.45 -6.13 -8.78
CA GLU A 65 -3.28 -7.33 -8.66
C GLU A 65 -4.74 -6.99 -8.92
N GLU A 66 -5.48 -7.86 -9.60
CA GLU A 66 -6.91 -7.61 -9.87
C GLU A 66 -7.79 -7.81 -8.64
N SER A 67 -7.35 -8.60 -7.67
CA SER A 67 -8.12 -8.97 -6.49
C SER A 67 -7.23 -9.30 -5.30
N ALA A 68 -7.72 -8.99 -4.10
CA ALA A 68 -7.08 -9.39 -2.85
C ALA A 68 -7.20 -10.91 -2.63
N ASN A 69 -6.23 -11.50 -1.93
CA ASN A 69 -6.43 -12.84 -1.39
C ASN A 69 -7.36 -12.81 -0.18
N PRO A 70 -8.05 -13.91 0.15
CA PRO A 70 -8.95 -13.98 1.31
C PRO A 70 -8.25 -13.77 2.65
N GLU A 71 -6.93 -13.97 2.70
CA GLU A 71 -6.11 -13.77 3.90
C GLU A 71 -5.51 -12.36 3.96
N ASP A 72 -5.54 -11.61 2.87
CA ASP A 72 -4.95 -10.28 2.77
C ASP A 72 -5.83 -9.22 3.44
N LYS A 73 -5.15 -8.21 4.00
CA LYS A 73 -5.80 -6.99 4.43
C LYS A 73 -5.94 -6.04 3.26
N VAL A 74 -7.17 -5.59 3.02
CA VAL A 74 -7.52 -4.62 1.98
C VAL A 74 -7.67 -3.23 2.59
N PHE A 75 -6.94 -2.26 2.07
CA PHE A 75 -7.03 -0.85 2.43
C PHE A 75 -7.42 -0.05 1.20
N SER A 76 -8.62 0.50 1.16
CA SER A 76 -9.03 1.33 0.04
C SER A 76 -8.27 2.66 0.05
N ALA A 77 -7.52 2.93 -1.01
CA ALA A 77 -6.83 4.18 -1.27
C ALA A 77 -7.58 5.00 -2.34
N GLU A 78 -7.11 6.20 -2.62
CA GLU A 78 -7.76 7.11 -3.56
C GLU A 78 -7.47 6.68 -5.01
N GLY A 79 -8.32 5.81 -5.55
CA GLY A 79 -8.27 5.33 -6.94
C GLY A 79 -7.87 3.85 -7.12
N PHE A 80 -7.47 3.16 -6.04
CA PHE A 80 -7.08 1.75 -6.05
C PHE A 80 -7.18 1.15 -4.64
N ASP A 81 -7.24 -0.17 -4.53
CA ASP A 81 -7.18 -0.86 -3.24
C ASP A 81 -5.76 -1.32 -2.94
N VAL A 82 -5.29 -1.21 -1.71
CA VAL A 82 -3.99 -1.71 -1.28
C VAL A 82 -4.16 -3.05 -0.60
N PHE A 83 -3.47 -4.08 -1.09
CA PHE A 83 -3.49 -5.42 -0.52
C PHE A 83 -2.22 -5.69 0.27
N VAL A 84 -2.37 -6.25 1.45
CA VAL A 84 -1.26 -6.48 2.37
C VAL A 84 -1.39 -7.84 3.01
N ASP A 85 -0.35 -8.65 2.87
CA ASP A 85 -0.28 -9.93 3.55
C ASP A 85 -0.32 -9.74 5.07
N PRO A 86 -1.08 -10.58 5.81
CA PRO A 86 -1.20 -10.49 7.26
C PRO A 86 0.14 -10.72 7.97
N GLN A 87 1.07 -11.45 7.33
CA GLN A 87 2.43 -11.65 7.80
C GLN A 87 3.28 -10.37 7.72
N SER A 88 3.08 -9.56 6.68
CA SER A 88 3.79 -8.31 6.49
C SER A 88 3.16 -7.16 7.25
N TYR A 89 1.84 -7.17 7.45
CA TYR A 89 1.07 -6.14 8.16
C TYR A 89 1.72 -5.64 9.47
N PRO A 90 2.14 -6.48 10.43
CA PRO A 90 2.75 -5.99 11.67
C PRO A 90 4.08 -5.24 11.45
N VAL A 91 4.77 -5.51 10.34
CA VAL A 91 6.04 -4.85 9.99
C VAL A 91 5.78 -3.48 9.35
N ILE A 92 4.68 -3.33 8.60
CA ILE A 92 4.35 -2.11 7.85
C ILE A 92 3.14 -1.34 8.38
N ALA A 93 2.57 -1.76 9.50
CA ALA A 93 1.47 -1.05 10.14
C ALA A 93 1.90 0.38 10.49
N GLY A 94 1.11 1.39 10.10
CA GLY A 94 1.43 2.80 10.32
C GLY A 94 2.57 3.34 9.44
N THR A 95 2.88 2.63 8.37
CA THR A 95 3.83 3.09 7.33
C THR A 95 3.14 4.04 6.36
N GLU A 96 3.90 5.02 5.87
CA GLU A 96 3.47 5.91 4.79
C GLU A 96 4.18 5.54 3.48
N ILE A 97 3.41 5.37 2.41
CA ILE A 97 3.89 5.17 1.06
C ILE A 97 3.92 6.53 0.36
N ASP A 98 5.11 6.98 0.01
CA ASP A 98 5.37 8.16 -0.79
C ASP A 98 5.97 7.79 -2.15
N PHE A 99 5.94 8.71 -3.11
CA PHE A 99 6.59 8.53 -4.40
C PHE A 99 7.53 9.69 -4.66
N VAL A 100 8.79 9.38 -4.95
CA VAL A 100 9.78 10.39 -5.29
C VAL A 100 10.06 10.28 -6.78
N ASP A 101 9.68 11.32 -7.52
CA ASP A 101 10.09 11.53 -8.90
C ASP A 101 11.23 12.54 -8.91
N SER A 102 12.44 12.09 -9.29
CA SER A 102 13.60 12.98 -9.37
C SER A 102 14.38 12.71 -10.65
N LEU A 103 15.21 13.68 -11.06
CA LEU A 103 16.09 13.53 -12.22
C LEU A 103 17.06 12.32 -12.10
N GLN A 104 17.31 11.87 -10.87
CA GLN A 104 18.19 10.73 -10.56
C GLN A 104 17.44 9.39 -10.61
N GLY A 105 16.11 9.41 -10.70
CA GLY A 105 15.25 8.24 -10.75
C GLY A 105 13.90 8.50 -10.08
N SER A 106 12.91 7.72 -10.53
CA SER A 106 11.57 7.65 -9.96
C SER A 106 11.46 6.40 -9.10
N GLY A 107 10.85 6.50 -7.92
CA GLY A 107 10.70 5.33 -7.04
C GLY A 107 9.75 5.56 -5.87
N PHE A 108 9.21 4.45 -5.37
CA PHE A 108 8.38 4.47 -4.17
C PHE A 108 9.25 4.54 -2.92
N LYS A 109 8.93 5.50 -2.06
CA LYS A 109 9.60 5.73 -0.79
C LYS A 109 8.68 5.34 0.34
N ILE A 110 9.11 4.42 1.18
CA ILE A 110 8.30 3.87 2.25
C ILE A 110 8.85 4.39 3.57
N ASN A 111 8.08 5.25 4.26
CA ASN A 111 8.42 5.79 5.57
C ASN A 111 7.77 4.90 6.65
N ASN A 112 8.53 3.93 7.14
CA ASN A 112 8.05 3.00 8.17
C ASN A 112 8.66 3.35 9.54
N PRO A 113 7.88 3.83 10.53
CA PRO A 113 8.40 4.13 11.86
C PRO A 113 8.85 2.87 12.63
N ASN A 114 8.34 1.69 12.26
CA ASN A 114 8.76 0.40 12.82
C ASN A 114 10.03 -0.15 12.17
N ALA A 115 10.41 0.38 11.01
CA ALA A 115 11.73 0.12 10.45
C ALA A 115 12.74 0.94 11.26
N MET A 116 13.05 0.48 12.49
CA MET A 116 14.20 0.96 13.24
C MET A 116 15.42 0.84 12.33
N GLY A 117 15.89 2.00 11.88
CA GLY A 117 16.99 2.11 10.94
C GLY A 117 18.18 1.32 11.45
N MET A 118 18.54 0.27 10.73
CA MET A 118 19.89 -0.25 10.81
C MET A 118 20.81 0.85 10.26
N CYS A 119 21.31 1.67 11.18
CA CYS A 119 22.66 2.21 11.22
C CYS A 119 23.25 2.48 9.82
N GLY A 120 23.32 3.72 9.36
CA GLY A 120 24.24 4.64 10.01
C GLY A 120 25.68 4.12 10.00
N CYS A 121 26.10 3.29 9.02
CA CYS A 121 27.52 3.00 8.83
C CYS A 121 28.17 4.20 8.14
N GLY A 122 28.37 5.25 8.95
CA GLY A 122 29.03 6.47 8.57
C GLY A 122 30.38 6.20 7.94
N LYS A 123 30.52 6.69 6.70
CA LYS A 123 31.78 7.18 6.13
C LYS A 123 31.45 8.41 5.29
N SER A 124 30.89 9.43 5.93
CA SER A 124 31.22 10.80 5.55
C SER A 124 32.55 11.13 6.23
N PHE A 125 33.49 11.64 5.42
CA PHE A 125 34.84 12.14 5.73
C PHE A 125 35.96 11.11 5.97
N THR A 126 36.87 11.01 4.97
CA THR A 126 38.24 11.55 5.07
C THR A 126 38.84 11.72 3.66
N THR A 127 39.18 12.98 3.35
CA THR A 127 40.13 13.51 2.34
C THR A 127 39.81 13.36 0.85
#